data_AF-A0A368VV58-F1
#
_entry.id   AF-A0A368VV58-F1
#
_cell.length_a   1.000
_cell.length_b   1.000
_cell.length_c   1.000
_cell.angle_alpha   90.00
_cell.angle_beta   90.00
_cell.angle_gamma   90.00
#
_symmetry.space_group_name_H-M   'P 1'
#
loop_
_entity.id
_entity.type
_entity.pdbx_description
1 polymer ?
#
loop_
_entity_poly.entity_id
_entity_poly.type
_entity_poly.pdbx_seq_one_letter_code
_entity_poly.pdbx_strand_id
1 'polypeptide(L)'
;MSDLPDGWEWATLGELCEAQPGFASGKHNRSGDGVLHLRPMNITRNGAIDVSDARYVRDSSERRVMSGDVLFNNTNSPELVGKTALFNDPDPVGFSNHMTRIRPVEGVFSNFLACQLHFLWRTGYFKSVMSNHVNQASVSTKILLRTSVLLAPLAEQRRIVSALEDHLSRLDAGVAGVDAVASKMDRFRDRVLAAAADGSLLGQTDECASPPEPAGVVDGTLPKVPFDWTWRRLGEVADVVGGITKDGKKQSDPALPEVPYLRVANVQRGSLNLNDVASIRADPEKIEKLTLRPGDVLLNEGGDRDKLGRGWVWEGQLAQCIHQNHVFRARIHDGILHPKLLSWHANGFGKNWFFANGKQSVNLASVSLSKVKLLPVPVPPPEQQQELVRTAESYLTMFDEAERLIEQARIRAEQLRRSLLREAFAGRLVEQEPSDEPASVLLERIRAERASVPKAKRTRKPRAAKTRSAQAQPAEPAEADAESEGTAPAAPSPEIASDRPLPPPVGNGTQELLDLDL
;
A
#
# COMPACT_ATOMS: atom_id res chain seq x y z
N MET A 1 -15.71 -24.29 28.17
CA MET A 1 -16.81 -23.91 27.27
C MET A 1 -17.53 -22.81 28.02
N SER A 2 -17.50 -21.58 27.53
CA SER A 2 -18.34 -20.52 28.11
C SER A 2 -19.79 -20.93 27.88
N ASP A 3 -20.61 -20.86 28.92
CA ASP A 3 -22.05 -21.06 28.77
C ASP A 3 -22.56 -20.08 27.72
N LEU A 4 -23.42 -20.58 26.83
CA LEU A 4 -24.06 -19.74 25.83
C LEU A 4 -25.02 -18.76 26.52
N PRO A 5 -25.24 -17.57 25.95
CA PRO A 5 -26.33 -16.70 26.37
C PRO A 5 -27.68 -17.43 26.31
N ASP A 6 -28.64 -16.98 27.12
CA ASP A 6 -29.96 -17.60 27.15
C ASP A 6 -30.64 -17.49 25.77
N GLY A 7 -31.22 -18.59 25.31
CA GLY A 7 -31.88 -18.65 24.00
C GLY A 7 -30.94 -18.80 22.80
N TRP A 8 -29.62 -18.85 22.99
CA TRP A 8 -28.65 -19.11 21.92
C TRP A 8 -28.38 -20.60 21.73
N GLU A 9 -28.04 -20.99 20.50
CA GLU A 9 -27.72 -22.36 20.15
C GLU A 9 -26.45 -22.46 19.30
N TRP A 10 -25.77 -23.60 19.42
CA TRP A 10 -24.75 -24.00 18.43
C TRP A 10 -25.41 -24.71 17.26
N ALA A 11 -25.06 -24.28 16.04
CA ALA A 11 -25.47 -24.94 14.81
C ALA A 11 -24.29 -25.05 13.85
N THR A 12 -24.39 -25.94 12.87
CA THR A 12 -23.43 -25.98 11.76
C THR A 12 -23.90 -25.06 10.63
N LEU A 13 -22.98 -24.43 9.90
CA LEU A 13 -23.33 -23.74 8.65
C LEU A 13 -24.16 -24.63 7.72
N GLY A 14 -23.82 -25.92 7.68
CA GLY A 14 -24.55 -26.94 6.95
C GLY A 14 -26.04 -26.99 7.23
N GLU A 15 -26.47 -26.78 8.49
CA GLU A 15 -27.89 -26.70 8.88
C GLU A 15 -28.53 -25.38 8.46
N LEU A 16 -27.79 -24.27 8.54
CA LEU A 16 -28.34 -22.92 8.41
C LEU A 16 -28.36 -22.36 6.98
N CYS A 17 -27.66 -22.98 6.03
CA CYS A 17 -27.52 -22.40 4.69
C CYS A 17 -27.42 -23.44 3.56
N GLU A 18 -27.65 -22.96 2.34
CA GLU A 18 -27.18 -23.58 1.11
C GLU A 18 -25.83 -22.95 0.71
N ALA A 19 -24.86 -23.78 0.33
CA ALA A 19 -23.57 -23.28 -0.18
C ALA A 19 -23.33 -23.73 -1.63
N GLN A 20 -22.99 -22.79 -2.51
CA GLN A 20 -22.73 -23.04 -3.92
C GLN A 20 -21.43 -22.35 -4.36
N PRO A 21 -20.43 -23.10 -4.86
CA PRO A 21 -19.25 -22.51 -5.50
C PRO A 21 -19.60 -21.80 -6.80
N GLY A 22 -18.85 -20.73 -7.11
CA GLY A 22 -19.01 -19.98 -8.35
C GLY A 22 -18.55 -20.75 -9.59
N PHE A 23 -18.33 -20.04 -10.68
CA PHE A 23 -17.86 -20.61 -11.94
C PHE A 23 -16.51 -20.03 -12.33
N ALA A 24 -15.72 -20.82 -13.07
CA ALA A 24 -14.46 -20.36 -13.62
C ALA A 24 -14.73 -19.59 -14.91
N SER A 25 -13.98 -18.52 -15.15
CA SER A 25 -13.99 -17.81 -16.43
C SER A 25 -12.55 -17.46 -16.80
N GLY A 26 -12.16 -17.78 -18.03
CA GLY A 26 -10.80 -17.54 -18.55
C GLY A 26 -10.66 -16.25 -19.36
N LYS A 27 -11.77 -15.50 -19.60
CA LYS A 27 -11.75 -14.25 -20.36
C LYS A 27 -12.55 -13.18 -19.64
N HIS A 28 -11.86 -12.30 -18.93
CA HIS A 28 -12.45 -11.11 -18.33
C HIS A 28 -12.21 -9.89 -19.21
N ASN A 29 -13.13 -8.93 -19.17
CA ASN A 29 -12.94 -7.61 -19.74
C ASN A 29 -13.13 -6.52 -18.66
N ARG A 30 -12.65 -5.31 -18.97
CA ARG A 30 -12.88 -4.09 -18.17
C ARG A 30 -13.79 -3.09 -18.89
N SER A 31 -14.33 -3.43 -20.07
CA SER A 31 -15.18 -2.54 -20.88
C SER A 31 -16.62 -2.44 -20.35
N GLY A 32 -17.00 -3.27 -19.38
CA GLY A 32 -18.37 -3.36 -18.88
C GLY A 32 -19.24 -4.35 -19.66
N ASP A 33 -18.68 -5.03 -20.66
CA ASP A 33 -19.46 -5.92 -21.51
C ASP A 33 -19.76 -7.24 -20.80
N GLY A 34 -21.04 -7.50 -20.52
CA GLY A 34 -21.51 -8.73 -19.90
C GLY A 34 -21.86 -8.55 -18.43
N VAL A 35 -21.70 -9.60 -17.64
CA VAL A 35 -22.09 -9.61 -16.23
C VAL A 35 -20.86 -9.34 -15.36
N LEU A 36 -21.01 -8.49 -14.34
CA LEU A 36 -19.98 -8.31 -13.32
C LEU A 36 -19.63 -9.66 -12.69
N HIS A 37 -18.35 -9.94 -12.54
CA HIS A 37 -17.83 -11.21 -12.06
C HIS A 37 -16.96 -10.97 -10.83
N LEU A 38 -17.53 -11.17 -9.65
CA LEU A 38 -16.84 -10.99 -8.38
C LEU A 38 -15.75 -12.05 -8.21
N ARG A 39 -14.60 -11.59 -7.71
CA ARG A 39 -13.40 -12.37 -7.43
C ARG A 39 -13.03 -12.25 -5.95
N PRO A 40 -12.20 -13.16 -5.41
CA PRO A 40 -11.73 -13.08 -4.01
C PRO A 40 -11.16 -11.73 -3.58
N MET A 41 -10.56 -10.98 -4.51
CA MET A 41 -9.98 -9.66 -4.25
C MET A 41 -11.03 -8.55 -4.06
N ASN A 42 -12.26 -8.76 -4.54
CA ASN A 42 -13.36 -7.81 -4.32
C ASN A 42 -13.87 -7.83 -2.88
N ILE A 43 -13.56 -8.85 -2.08
CA ILE A 43 -13.87 -8.82 -0.63
C ILE A 43 -12.78 -8.05 0.10
N THR A 44 -13.11 -6.91 0.69
CA THR A 44 -12.18 -6.09 1.45
C THR A 44 -11.82 -6.74 2.79
N ARG A 45 -10.77 -6.23 3.44
CA ARG A 45 -10.32 -6.69 4.76
C ARG A 45 -11.35 -6.44 5.87
N ASN A 46 -12.28 -5.50 5.67
CA ASN A 46 -13.34 -5.16 6.62
C ASN A 46 -14.67 -5.84 6.31
N GLY A 47 -14.70 -6.74 5.31
CA GLY A 47 -15.91 -7.48 4.97
C GLY A 47 -16.91 -6.71 4.11
N ALA A 48 -16.44 -5.69 3.38
CA ALA A 48 -17.20 -5.00 2.34
C ALA A 48 -16.87 -5.57 0.95
N ILE A 49 -17.69 -5.22 -0.04
CA ILE A 49 -17.42 -5.52 -1.45
C ILE A 49 -16.90 -4.26 -2.12
N ASP A 50 -15.71 -4.36 -2.70
CA ASP A 50 -15.09 -3.32 -3.52
C ASP A 50 -15.07 -3.74 -4.99
N VAL A 51 -15.69 -2.91 -5.84
CA VAL A 51 -15.81 -3.10 -7.29
C VAL A 51 -14.98 -2.09 -8.09
N SER A 52 -14.08 -1.34 -7.43
CA SER A 52 -13.16 -0.41 -8.10
C SER A 52 -12.35 -1.05 -9.23
N ASP A 53 -11.95 -2.32 -9.06
CA ASP A 53 -11.32 -3.16 -10.08
C ASP A 53 -12.31 -4.18 -10.69
N ALA A 54 -13.49 -3.71 -11.09
CA ALA A 54 -14.54 -4.52 -11.69
C ALA A 54 -14.04 -5.34 -12.90
N ARG A 55 -14.56 -6.56 -13.02
CA ARG A 55 -14.30 -7.44 -14.16
C ARG A 55 -15.61 -8.02 -14.66
N TYR A 56 -15.77 -8.06 -15.97
CA TYR A 56 -16.99 -8.53 -16.61
C TYR A 56 -16.71 -9.78 -17.43
N VAL A 57 -17.70 -10.67 -17.50
CA VAL A 57 -17.65 -11.90 -18.28
C VAL A 57 -18.88 -12.00 -19.16
N ARG A 58 -18.68 -12.41 -20.42
CA ARG A 58 -19.77 -12.76 -21.34
C ARG A 58 -20.09 -14.24 -21.14
N ASP A 59 -20.75 -14.56 -20.04
CA ASP A 59 -21.07 -15.94 -19.65
C ASP A 59 -22.56 -16.07 -19.30
N SER A 60 -23.18 -17.17 -19.74
CA SER A 60 -24.59 -17.51 -19.54
C SER A 60 -24.84 -18.38 -18.30
N SER A 61 -23.82 -18.67 -17.50
CA SER A 61 -23.95 -19.40 -16.23
C SER A 61 -25.12 -18.84 -15.40
N GLU A 62 -26.00 -19.70 -14.90
CA GLU A 62 -27.11 -19.28 -14.03
C GLU A 62 -26.66 -19.04 -12.57
N ARG A 63 -25.36 -19.29 -12.27
CA ARG A 63 -24.81 -19.07 -10.93
C ARG A 63 -24.69 -17.58 -10.68
N ARG A 64 -25.61 -17.07 -9.87
CA ARG A 64 -25.65 -15.68 -9.42
C ARG A 64 -25.57 -15.58 -7.90
N VAL A 65 -24.93 -14.52 -7.45
CA VAL A 65 -25.11 -13.99 -6.10
C VAL A 65 -26.22 -12.95 -6.17
N MET A 66 -27.11 -12.97 -5.18
CA MET A 66 -28.29 -12.11 -5.08
C MET A 66 -28.21 -11.33 -3.77
N SER A 67 -28.91 -10.20 -3.69
CA SER A 67 -28.99 -9.42 -2.45
C SER A 67 -29.39 -10.31 -1.26
N GLY A 68 -28.66 -10.18 -0.15
CA GLY A 68 -28.79 -11.02 1.04
C GLY A 68 -27.94 -12.30 1.02
N ASP A 69 -27.25 -12.64 -0.06
CA ASP A 69 -26.27 -13.74 -0.05
C ASP A 69 -24.96 -13.32 0.61
N VAL A 70 -24.31 -14.28 1.26
CA VAL A 70 -23.00 -14.10 1.88
C VAL A 70 -21.93 -14.72 0.99
N LEU A 71 -20.90 -13.96 0.62
CA LEU A 71 -19.79 -14.43 -0.19
C LEU A 71 -18.60 -14.80 0.70
N PHE A 72 -18.10 -16.01 0.53
CA PHE A 72 -16.95 -16.54 1.26
C PHE A 72 -15.78 -16.77 0.30
N ASN A 73 -14.62 -16.20 0.59
CA ASN A 73 -13.38 -16.44 -0.14
C ASN A 73 -12.83 -17.84 0.20
N ASN A 74 -13.01 -18.80 -0.71
CA ASN A 74 -12.65 -20.20 -0.43
C ASN A 74 -11.23 -20.57 -0.89
N THR A 75 -10.59 -19.78 -1.76
CA THR A 75 -9.27 -20.08 -2.33
C THR A 75 -8.51 -18.79 -2.60
N ASN A 76 -7.38 -18.60 -1.92
CA ASN A 76 -6.48 -17.45 -2.04
C ASN A 76 -5.17 -17.76 -1.30
N SER A 77 -4.36 -16.75 -0.99
CA SER A 77 -3.25 -16.90 -0.04
C SER A 77 -3.72 -17.26 1.37
N PRO A 78 -2.90 -17.96 2.19
CA PRO A 78 -3.21 -18.39 3.55
C PRO A 78 -3.85 -17.34 4.47
N GLU A 79 -3.47 -16.07 4.32
CA GLU A 79 -3.94 -14.95 5.12
C GLU A 79 -5.27 -14.35 4.63
N LEU A 80 -5.64 -14.59 3.37
CA LEU A 80 -6.85 -14.04 2.74
C LEU A 80 -8.01 -15.05 2.66
N VAL A 81 -7.73 -16.35 2.69
CA VAL A 81 -8.76 -17.40 2.70
C VAL A 81 -9.65 -17.25 3.94
N GLY A 82 -10.96 -17.26 3.73
CA GLY A 82 -11.96 -17.05 4.78
C GLY A 82 -12.56 -15.65 4.85
N LYS A 83 -11.97 -14.66 4.15
CA LYS A 83 -12.60 -13.33 4.02
C LYS A 83 -14.04 -13.48 3.54
N THR A 84 -14.94 -12.77 4.21
CA THR A 84 -16.38 -12.86 3.99
C THR A 84 -16.98 -11.47 3.86
N ALA A 85 -17.97 -11.32 2.97
CA ALA A 85 -18.78 -10.11 2.83
C ALA A 85 -20.24 -10.45 2.52
N LEU A 86 -21.15 -9.60 2.97
CA LEU A 86 -22.55 -9.62 2.57
C LEU A 86 -22.70 -8.93 1.21
N PHE A 87 -23.46 -9.53 0.30
CA PHE A 87 -23.83 -8.91 -0.96
C PHE A 87 -25.21 -8.26 -0.84
N ASN A 88 -25.30 -6.94 -1.05
CA ASN A 88 -26.53 -6.17 -0.88
C ASN A 88 -26.98 -5.43 -2.15
N ASP A 89 -26.26 -5.59 -3.27
CA ASP A 89 -26.61 -4.94 -4.52
C ASP A 89 -27.93 -5.52 -5.08
N PRO A 90 -28.84 -4.68 -5.61
CA PRO A 90 -30.07 -5.16 -6.24
C PRO A 90 -29.83 -6.06 -7.46
N ASP A 91 -28.75 -5.84 -8.21
CA ASP A 91 -28.50 -6.55 -9.46
C ASP A 91 -27.73 -7.85 -9.21
N PRO A 92 -28.25 -9.03 -9.63
CA PRO A 92 -27.53 -10.28 -9.46
C PRO A 92 -26.28 -10.34 -10.32
N VAL A 93 -25.14 -10.70 -9.71
CA VAL A 93 -23.84 -10.75 -10.41
C VAL A 93 -23.25 -12.16 -10.43
N GLY A 94 -22.32 -12.39 -11.35
CA GLY A 94 -21.52 -13.60 -11.38
C GLY A 94 -20.46 -13.60 -10.28
N PHE A 95 -19.97 -14.77 -9.92
CA PHE A 95 -18.87 -14.90 -8.95
C PHE A 95 -17.98 -16.10 -9.28
N SER A 96 -16.69 -15.94 -8.94
CA SER A 96 -15.65 -16.90 -9.27
C SER A 96 -15.80 -18.23 -8.52
N ASN A 97 -15.32 -19.32 -9.13
CA ASN A 97 -15.13 -20.63 -8.48
C ASN A 97 -14.22 -20.58 -7.23
N HIS A 98 -13.40 -19.53 -7.08
CA HIS A 98 -12.60 -19.26 -5.87
C HIS A 98 -13.41 -18.57 -4.75
N MET A 99 -14.73 -18.48 -4.93
CA MET A 99 -15.67 -17.99 -3.94
C MET A 99 -16.80 -19.01 -3.75
N THR A 100 -17.38 -19.03 -2.56
CA THR A 100 -18.57 -19.80 -2.25
C THR A 100 -19.67 -18.84 -1.82
N ARG A 101 -20.81 -18.90 -2.52
CA ARG A 101 -22.04 -18.23 -2.09
C ARG A 101 -22.66 -19.05 -0.98
N ILE A 102 -23.04 -18.39 0.10
CA ILE A 102 -23.76 -18.90 1.25
C ILE A 102 -25.11 -18.21 1.27
N ARG A 103 -26.19 -18.97 1.12
CA ARG A 103 -27.56 -18.49 1.19
C ARG A 103 -28.22 -19.02 2.46
N PRO A 104 -28.43 -18.18 3.48
CA PRO A 104 -29.10 -18.59 4.69
C PRO A 104 -30.55 -19.02 4.40
N VAL A 105 -31.07 -19.96 5.19
CA VAL A 105 -32.48 -20.32 5.17
C VAL A 105 -33.34 -19.22 5.81
N GLU A 106 -34.65 -19.27 5.59
CA GLU A 106 -35.57 -18.33 6.24
C GLU A 106 -35.42 -18.37 7.77
N GLY A 107 -35.45 -17.20 8.40
CA GLY A 107 -35.23 -17.05 9.83
C GLY A 107 -33.77 -16.91 10.27
N VAL A 108 -32.78 -17.08 9.39
CA VAL A 108 -31.37 -16.79 9.67
C VAL A 108 -30.99 -15.47 9.03
N PHE A 109 -30.54 -14.49 9.83
CA PHE A 109 -30.19 -13.19 9.29
C PHE A 109 -28.83 -13.20 8.60
N SER A 110 -28.80 -12.94 7.29
CA SER A 110 -27.58 -13.02 6.48
C SER A 110 -26.44 -12.17 6.98
N ASN A 111 -26.73 -10.94 7.44
CA ASN A 111 -25.69 -10.04 7.91
C ASN A 111 -25.06 -10.51 9.22
N PHE A 112 -25.86 -11.13 10.10
CA PHE A 112 -25.36 -11.75 11.33
C PHE A 112 -24.40 -12.89 10.99
N LEU A 113 -24.74 -13.74 10.01
CA LEU A 113 -23.87 -14.80 9.53
C LEU A 113 -22.60 -14.26 8.88
N ALA A 114 -22.70 -13.22 8.05
CA ALA A 114 -21.56 -12.57 7.43
C ALA A 114 -20.58 -12.01 8.47
N CYS A 115 -21.09 -11.29 9.48
CA CYS A 115 -20.29 -10.76 10.59
C CYS A 115 -19.59 -11.88 11.37
N GLN A 116 -20.27 -13.01 11.60
CA GLN A 116 -19.71 -14.12 12.38
C GLN A 116 -18.62 -14.87 11.61
N LEU A 117 -18.83 -15.14 10.31
CA LEU A 117 -17.81 -15.73 9.45
C LEU A 117 -16.61 -14.79 9.31
N HIS A 118 -16.85 -13.48 9.21
CA HIS A 118 -15.78 -12.49 9.23
C HIS A 118 -15.00 -12.52 10.55
N PHE A 119 -15.67 -12.63 11.69
CA PHE A 119 -15.03 -12.80 13.00
C PHE A 119 -14.17 -14.06 13.07
N LEU A 120 -14.68 -15.22 12.62
CA LEU A 120 -13.92 -16.48 12.56
C LEU A 120 -12.67 -16.36 11.68
N TRP A 121 -12.75 -15.63 10.56
CA TRP A 121 -11.57 -15.32 9.75
C TRP A 121 -10.55 -14.47 10.52
N ARG A 122 -11.01 -13.39 11.17
CA ARG A 122 -10.17 -12.45 11.94
C ARG A 122 -9.47 -13.10 13.14
N THR A 123 -10.11 -14.07 13.78
CA THR A 123 -9.52 -14.84 14.90
C THR A 123 -8.62 -15.97 14.45
N GLY A 124 -8.50 -16.22 13.14
CA GLY A 124 -7.62 -17.22 12.57
C GLY A 124 -8.22 -18.63 12.53
N TYR A 125 -9.52 -18.81 12.77
CA TYR A 125 -10.17 -20.12 12.67
C TYR A 125 -10.01 -20.72 11.28
N PHE A 126 -10.30 -19.97 10.21
CA PHE A 126 -10.16 -20.51 8.85
C PHE A 126 -8.72 -20.84 8.48
N LYS A 127 -7.75 -20.11 9.04
CA LYS A 127 -6.32 -20.44 8.92
C LYS A 127 -5.98 -21.79 9.56
N SER A 128 -6.68 -22.17 10.63
CA SER A 128 -6.47 -23.46 11.32
C SER A 128 -7.12 -24.66 10.63
N VAL A 129 -8.12 -24.44 9.76
CA VAL A 129 -8.88 -25.52 9.09
C VAL A 129 -8.67 -25.60 7.57
N MET A 130 -7.91 -24.67 6.99
CA MET A 130 -7.63 -24.65 5.55
C MET A 130 -6.61 -25.73 5.15
N SER A 131 -6.63 -26.08 3.86
CA SER A 131 -5.62 -26.92 3.23
C SER A 131 -4.61 -26.04 2.48
N ASN A 132 -3.32 -26.22 2.75
CA ASN A 132 -2.25 -25.52 2.05
C ASN A 132 -1.86 -26.27 0.76
N HIS A 133 -1.60 -25.50 -0.29
CA HIS A 133 -1.09 -25.91 -1.59
C HIS A 133 0.13 -25.04 -1.92
N VAL A 134 0.85 -25.34 -3.01
CA VAL A 134 1.96 -24.50 -3.46
C VAL A 134 1.40 -23.11 -3.83
N ASN A 135 1.83 -22.07 -3.10
CA ASN A 135 1.43 -20.66 -3.27
C ASN A 135 -0.07 -20.33 -3.08
N GLN A 136 -0.89 -21.27 -2.60
CA GLN A 136 -2.33 -21.04 -2.35
C GLN A 136 -2.83 -21.87 -1.16
N ALA A 137 -3.93 -21.46 -0.57
CA ALA A 137 -4.68 -22.23 0.41
C ALA A 137 -6.16 -22.31 0.03
N SER A 138 -6.87 -23.31 0.54
CA SER A 138 -8.31 -23.43 0.30
C SER A 138 -9.09 -24.01 1.46
N VAL A 139 -10.34 -23.58 1.58
CA VAL A 139 -11.35 -24.17 2.47
C VAL A 139 -12.43 -24.80 1.60
N SER A 140 -12.47 -26.14 1.59
CA SER A 140 -13.49 -26.86 0.82
C SER A 140 -14.90 -26.56 1.35
N THR A 141 -15.91 -26.61 0.48
CA THR A 141 -17.33 -26.45 0.88
C THR A 141 -17.74 -27.44 1.98
N LYS A 142 -17.15 -28.64 2.01
CA LYS A 142 -17.40 -29.64 3.07
C LYS A 142 -16.89 -29.18 4.44
N ILE A 143 -15.72 -28.54 4.48
CA ILE A 143 -15.16 -27.98 5.72
C ILE A 143 -15.98 -26.76 6.14
N LEU A 144 -16.29 -25.88 5.19
CA LEU A 144 -17.13 -24.70 5.42
C LEU A 144 -18.46 -25.10 6.07
N LEU A 145 -19.22 -26.02 5.46
CA LEU A 145 -20.52 -26.48 5.99
C LEU A 145 -20.43 -27.21 7.34
N ARG A 146 -19.25 -27.67 7.76
CA ARG A 146 -19.04 -28.26 9.10
C ARG A 146 -18.65 -27.24 10.17
N THR A 147 -18.42 -25.99 9.78
CA THR A 147 -18.07 -24.92 10.71
C THR A 147 -19.22 -24.68 11.68
N SER A 148 -18.92 -24.79 12.97
CA SER A 148 -19.84 -24.43 14.04
C SER A 148 -19.99 -22.92 14.14
N VAL A 149 -21.23 -22.47 14.19
CA VAL A 149 -21.63 -21.08 14.29
C VAL A 149 -22.67 -20.94 15.39
N LEU A 150 -22.71 -19.76 16.01
CA LEU A 150 -23.69 -19.37 17.00
C LEU A 150 -24.96 -18.90 16.29
N LEU A 151 -26.12 -19.32 16.80
CA LEU A 151 -27.43 -18.88 16.38
C LEU A 151 -28.12 -18.21 17.57
N ALA A 152 -28.30 -16.89 17.50
CA ALA A 152 -29.10 -16.14 18.46
C ALA A 152 -30.58 -16.08 18.00
N PRO A 153 -31.54 -15.74 18.87
CA PRO A 153 -32.89 -15.34 18.46
C PRO A 153 -32.87 -14.34 17.30
N LEU A 154 -33.79 -14.46 16.33
CA LEU A 154 -33.76 -13.63 15.11
C LEU A 154 -33.86 -12.13 15.40
N ALA A 155 -34.68 -11.74 16.38
CA ALA A 155 -34.77 -10.35 16.82
C ALA A 155 -33.43 -9.85 17.37
N GLU A 156 -32.77 -10.66 18.22
CA GLU A 156 -31.45 -10.35 18.77
C GLU A 156 -30.36 -10.30 17.68
N GLN A 157 -30.36 -11.21 16.69
CA GLN A 157 -29.44 -11.16 15.55
C GLN A 157 -29.47 -9.78 14.86
N ARG A 158 -30.67 -9.22 14.66
CA ARG A 158 -30.86 -7.90 14.05
C ARG A 158 -30.34 -6.78 14.96
N ARG A 159 -30.62 -6.84 16.27
CA ARG A 159 -30.10 -5.87 17.25
C ARG A 159 -28.57 -5.87 17.30
N ILE A 160 -27.95 -7.06 17.35
CA ILE A 160 -26.49 -7.22 17.35
C ILE A 160 -25.86 -6.60 16.10
N VAL A 161 -26.40 -6.92 14.92
CA VAL A 161 -25.89 -6.38 13.66
C VAL A 161 -26.04 -4.86 13.62
N SER A 162 -27.20 -4.33 14.01
CA SER A 162 -27.42 -2.89 14.04
C SER A 162 -26.41 -2.16 14.95
N ALA A 163 -26.13 -2.72 16.14
CA ALA A 163 -25.13 -2.18 17.05
C ALA A 163 -23.70 -2.30 16.49
N LEU A 164 -23.37 -3.42 15.85
CA LEU A 164 -22.09 -3.62 15.18
C LEU A 164 -21.89 -2.61 14.04
N GLU A 165 -22.90 -2.40 13.19
CA GLU A 165 -22.83 -1.46 12.07
C GLU A 165 -22.64 -0.02 12.55
N ASP A 166 -23.35 0.42 13.60
CA ASP A 166 -23.14 1.74 14.21
C ASP A 166 -21.70 1.91 14.70
N HIS A 167 -21.22 0.97 15.53
CA HIS A 167 -19.89 1.10 16.12
C HIS A 167 -18.77 0.95 15.09
N LEU A 168 -18.88 0.00 14.15
CA LEU A 168 -17.85 -0.24 13.15
C LEU A 168 -17.81 0.88 12.09
N SER A 169 -18.95 1.48 11.73
CA SER A 169 -18.97 2.62 10.81
C SER A 169 -18.28 3.85 11.40
N ARG A 170 -18.54 4.15 12.69
CA ARG A 170 -17.85 5.23 13.42
C ARG A 170 -16.34 4.95 13.54
N LEU A 171 -15.98 3.70 13.76
CA LEU A 171 -14.58 3.28 13.82
C LEU A 171 -13.88 3.44 12.47
N ASP A 172 -14.52 3.03 11.38
CA ASP A 172 -14.00 3.19 10.02
C ASP A 172 -13.84 4.67 9.63
N ALA A 173 -14.82 5.51 9.98
CA ALA A 173 -14.70 6.96 9.78
C ALA A 173 -13.51 7.53 10.57
N GLY A 174 -13.29 7.07 11.80
CA GLY A 174 -12.14 7.45 12.61
C GLY A 174 -10.80 7.03 11.99
N VAL A 175 -10.69 5.79 11.50
CA VAL A 175 -9.48 5.30 10.81
C VAL A 175 -9.22 6.09 9.53
N ALA A 176 -10.26 6.34 8.73
CA ALA A 176 -10.13 7.15 7.51
C ALA A 176 -9.66 8.58 7.82
N GLY A 177 -10.15 9.18 8.91
CA GLY A 177 -9.68 10.48 9.38
C GLY A 177 -8.20 10.48 9.76
N VAL A 178 -7.76 9.46 10.50
CA VAL A 178 -6.35 9.27 10.89
C VAL A 178 -5.45 9.10 9.66
N ASP A 179 -5.87 8.31 8.68
CA ASP A 179 -5.12 8.08 7.44
C ASP A 179 -5.04 9.35 6.57
N ALA A 180 -6.10 10.15 6.55
CA ALA A 180 -6.10 11.44 5.88
C ALA A 180 -5.13 12.44 6.54
N VAL A 181 -5.07 12.45 7.89
CA VAL A 181 -4.10 13.28 8.64
C VAL A 181 -2.67 12.84 8.35
N ALA A 182 -2.39 11.53 8.34
CA ALA A 182 -1.07 11.01 7.98
C ALA A 182 -0.63 11.50 6.60
N SER A 183 -1.52 11.41 5.60
CA SER A 183 -1.25 11.86 4.23
C SER A 183 -1.06 13.38 4.11
N LYS A 184 -1.72 14.18 4.96
CA LYS A 184 -1.51 15.63 5.04
C LYS A 184 -0.16 15.94 5.71
N MET A 185 0.22 15.19 6.73
CA MET A 185 1.46 15.36 7.47
C MET A 185 2.69 15.07 6.61
N ASP A 186 2.67 14.01 5.79
CA ASP A 186 3.75 13.72 4.83
C ASP A 186 4.00 14.91 3.90
N ARG A 187 2.91 15.47 3.35
CA ARG A 187 2.99 16.67 2.48
C ARG A 187 3.47 17.90 3.23
N PHE A 188 3.10 18.05 4.51
CA PHE A 188 3.55 19.18 5.31
C PHE A 188 5.04 19.06 5.67
N ARG A 189 5.52 17.85 5.97
CA ARG A 189 6.94 17.55 6.16
C ARG A 189 7.77 17.96 4.96
N ASP A 190 7.36 17.54 3.76
CA ASP A 190 8.04 17.92 2.52
C ASP A 190 8.09 19.44 2.32
N ARG A 191 7.01 20.15 2.65
CA ARG A 191 6.95 21.62 2.57
C ARG A 191 7.87 22.30 3.58
N VAL A 192 7.93 21.82 4.83
CA VAL A 192 8.84 22.36 5.85
C VAL A 192 10.29 22.21 5.40
N LEU A 193 10.66 21.04 4.88
CA LEU A 193 12.03 20.79 4.40
C LEU A 193 12.38 21.65 3.18
N ALA A 194 11.43 21.84 2.25
CA ALA A 194 11.61 22.75 1.12
C ALA A 194 11.77 24.21 1.58
N ALA A 195 10.91 24.67 2.50
CA ALA A 195 10.96 26.01 3.07
C ALA A 195 12.26 26.27 3.87
N ALA A 196 12.82 25.23 4.50
CA ALA A 196 14.12 25.31 5.15
C ALA A 196 15.26 25.47 4.12
N ALA A 197 15.14 24.82 2.96
CA ALA A 197 16.15 24.81 1.92
C ALA A 197 16.14 26.07 1.02
N ASP A 198 15.02 26.79 0.92
CA ASP A 198 14.90 28.03 0.15
C ASP A 198 14.80 29.30 1.01
N GLY A 199 14.72 29.14 2.33
CA GLY A 199 14.71 30.25 3.29
C GLY A 199 13.32 30.74 3.67
N SER A 200 12.26 30.21 3.07
CA SER A 200 10.87 30.62 3.34
C SER A 200 10.45 30.44 4.81
N LEU A 201 11.14 29.59 5.59
CA LEU A 201 10.92 29.49 7.05
C LEU A 201 11.28 30.76 7.83
N LEU A 202 12.14 31.62 7.29
CA LEU A 202 12.52 32.90 7.90
C LEU A 202 11.58 34.05 7.48
N GLY A 203 10.61 33.78 6.60
CA GLY A 203 9.72 34.77 5.99
C GLY A 203 10.06 35.03 4.53
N GLN A 204 9.17 35.75 3.83
CA GLN A 204 9.39 36.17 2.44
C GLN A 204 10.06 37.54 2.41
N THR A 205 11.10 37.68 1.59
CA THR A 205 11.71 38.96 1.25
C THR A 205 11.28 39.38 -0.16
N ASP A 206 10.94 40.66 -0.34
CA ASP A 206 10.58 41.20 -1.66
C ASP A 206 11.77 41.17 -2.64
N GLU A 207 13.00 41.27 -2.09
CA GLU A 207 14.25 41.15 -2.82
C GLU A 207 14.79 39.72 -2.76
N CYS A 208 15.33 39.21 -3.87
CA CYS A 208 15.81 37.84 -3.99
C CYS A 208 17.26 37.80 -4.51
N ALA A 209 18.02 36.77 -4.13
CA ALA A 209 19.37 36.60 -4.64
C ALA A 209 19.38 36.38 -6.16
N SER A 210 20.41 36.89 -6.83
CA SER A 210 20.60 36.64 -8.26
C SER A 210 20.93 35.17 -8.52
N PRO A 211 20.36 34.54 -9.57
CA PRO A 211 20.65 33.15 -9.90
C PRO A 211 22.14 32.95 -10.23
N PRO A 212 22.67 31.72 -10.11
CA PRO A 212 24.07 31.46 -10.42
C PRO A 212 24.34 31.58 -11.92
N GLU A 213 25.58 31.95 -12.26
CA GLU A 213 26.05 32.00 -13.65
C GLU A 213 25.88 30.65 -14.35
N PRO A 214 25.42 30.60 -15.62
CA PRO A 214 25.22 29.36 -16.36
C PRO A 214 26.48 28.48 -16.43
N ALA A 215 26.35 27.20 -16.06
CA ALA A 215 27.49 26.28 -15.98
C ALA A 215 27.43 25.12 -16.98
N GLY A 216 26.71 25.26 -18.10
CA GLY A 216 26.56 24.20 -19.10
C GLY A 216 25.68 23.02 -18.65
N VAL A 217 24.83 23.25 -17.64
CA VAL A 217 23.79 22.34 -17.13
C VAL A 217 22.44 23.04 -17.17
N VAL A 218 21.35 22.27 -17.13
CA VAL A 218 20.00 22.82 -17.10
C VAL A 218 19.62 23.09 -15.66
N ASP A 219 19.72 24.35 -15.22
CA ASP A 219 19.40 24.71 -13.83
C ASP A 219 17.89 24.71 -13.55
N GLY A 220 17.06 24.90 -14.60
CA GLY A 220 15.61 24.95 -14.49
C GLY A 220 15.11 26.19 -13.74
N THR A 221 13.88 26.12 -13.22
CA THR A 221 13.30 27.19 -12.39
C THR A 221 13.82 27.04 -10.96
N LEU A 222 14.75 27.92 -10.58
CA LEU A 222 15.25 28.01 -9.20
C LEU A 222 14.22 28.76 -8.32
N PRO A 223 14.09 28.38 -7.03
CA PRO A 223 13.24 29.11 -6.11
C PRO A 223 13.80 30.51 -5.85
N LYS A 224 12.91 31.42 -5.44
CA LYS A 224 13.29 32.70 -4.88
C LYS A 224 13.86 32.47 -3.49
N VAL A 225 15.13 32.83 -3.30
CA VAL A 225 15.80 32.78 -2.00
C VAL A 225 16.13 34.19 -1.52
N PRO A 226 16.29 34.43 -0.20
CA PRO A 226 16.58 35.75 0.33
C PRO A 226 17.78 36.44 -0.33
N PHE A 227 17.73 37.77 -0.46
CA PHE A 227 18.73 38.56 -1.20
C PHE A 227 20.15 38.46 -0.63
N ASP A 228 20.28 38.17 0.65
CA ASP A 228 21.55 38.03 1.37
C ASP A 228 22.13 36.60 1.30
N TRP A 229 21.46 35.69 0.58
CA TRP A 229 21.97 34.38 0.24
C TRP A 229 22.82 34.43 -1.02
N THR A 230 23.74 33.49 -1.15
CA THR A 230 24.56 33.34 -2.37
C THR A 230 24.32 31.98 -3.01
N TRP A 231 24.04 31.97 -4.31
CA TRP A 231 24.06 30.73 -5.08
C TRP A 231 25.50 30.34 -5.41
N ARG A 232 25.86 29.10 -5.08
CA ARG A 232 27.17 28.51 -5.42
C ARG A 232 26.99 27.18 -6.12
N ARG A 233 28.03 26.70 -6.81
CA ARG A 233 28.02 25.34 -7.37
C ARG A 233 28.46 24.35 -6.30
N LEU A 234 27.87 23.15 -6.26
CA LEU A 234 28.18 22.16 -5.23
C LEU A 234 29.69 21.88 -5.09
N GLY A 235 30.42 21.84 -6.20
CA GLY A 235 31.88 21.63 -6.20
C GLY A 235 32.71 22.77 -5.62
N GLU A 236 32.10 23.95 -5.41
CA GLU A 236 32.74 25.12 -4.79
C GLU A 236 32.53 25.17 -3.27
N VAL A 237 31.58 24.38 -2.76
CA VAL A 237 31.22 24.32 -1.33
C VAL A 237 31.55 22.96 -0.70
N ALA A 238 31.80 21.93 -1.51
CA ALA A 238 32.04 20.58 -1.04
C ALA A 238 32.99 19.77 -1.93
N ASP A 239 33.78 18.91 -1.30
CA ASP A 239 34.55 17.88 -1.97
C ASP A 239 33.65 16.69 -2.31
N VAL A 240 33.21 16.63 -3.58
CA VAL A 240 32.34 15.55 -4.08
C VAL A 240 33.17 14.44 -4.71
N VAL A 241 33.03 13.23 -4.19
CA VAL A 241 33.70 12.02 -4.69
C VAL A 241 32.72 10.87 -4.92
N GLY A 242 33.03 10.03 -5.90
CA GLY A 242 32.37 8.73 -6.07
C GLY A 242 32.93 7.68 -5.11
N GLY A 243 32.19 6.60 -4.92
CA GLY A 243 32.63 5.47 -4.10
C GLY A 243 33.42 4.40 -4.87
N ILE A 244 33.53 3.21 -4.25
CA ILE A 244 34.28 2.08 -4.81
C ILE A 244 33.40 1.13 -5.62
N THR A 245 33.94 0.61 -6.72
CA THR A 245 33.34 -0.47 -7.51
C THR A 245 33.71 -1.83 -6.90
N LYS A 246 32.73 -2.71 -6.74
CA LYS A 246 32.94 -4.07 -6.22
C LYS A 246 33.81 -4.89 -7.18
N ASP A 247 35.00 -5.28 -6.73
CA ASP A 247 35.89 -6.20 -7.44
C ASP A 247 35.77 -7.60 -6.83
N GLY A 248 35.21 -8.55 -7.60
CA GLY A 248 34.96 -9.91 -7.16
C GLY A 248 36.21 -10.67 -6.70
N LYS A 249 37.38 -10.40 -7.29
CA LYS A 249 38.62 -11.10 -6.90
C LYS A 249 39.07 -10.68 -5.49
N LYS A 250 38.95 -9.40 -5.16
CA LYS A 250 39.30 -8.86 -3.83
C LYS A 250 38.35 -9.33 -2.73
N GLN A 251 37.11 -9.67 -3.08
CA GLN A 251 36.13 -10.11 -2.07
C GLN A 251 36.44 -11.48 -1.48
N SER A 252 37.27 -12.28 -2.14
CA SER A 252 37.72 -13.59 -1.65
C SER A 252 39.06 -13.54 -0.94
N ASP A 253 39.71 -12.37 -0.83
CA ASP A 253 41.03 -12.22 -0.21
C ASP A 253 40.90 -11.99 1.31
N PRO A 254 41.23 -12.97 2.16
CA PRO A 254 41.13 -12.84 3.60
C PRO A 254 42.11 -11.82 4.19
N ALA A 255 43.18 -11.45 3.47
CA ALA A 255 44.18 -10.50 3.94
C ALA A 255 43.70 -9.03 3.86
N LEU A 256 42.67 -8.75 3.05
CA LEU A 256 42.08 -7.43 2.95
C LEU A 256 41.09 -7.18 4.10
N PRO A 257 41.12 -5.99 4.73
CA PRO A 257 40.13 -5.61 5.72
C PRO A 257 38.73 -5.55 5.10
N GLU A 258 37.75 -6.02 5.86
CA GLU A 258 36.34 -6.02 5.50
C GLU A 258 35.62 -4.91 6.29
N VAL A 259 34.92 -4.03 5.58
CA VAL A 259 34.26 -2.86 6.17
C VAL A 259 32.81 -2.70 5.67
N PRO A 260 31.92 -2.04 6.43
CA PRO A 260 30.56 -1.75 6.00
C PRO A 260 30.54 -0.85 4.76
N TYR A 261 29.59 -1.09 3.86
CA TYR A 261 29.52 -0.45 2.55
C TYR A 261 28.08 -0.13 2.12
N LEU A 262 27.79 1.16 1.96
CA LEU A 262 26.48 1.65 1.55
C LEU A 262 26.27 1.53 0.04
N ARG A 263 25.11 1.01 -0.34
CA ARG A 263 24.60 0.91 -1.70
C ARG A 263 23.49 1.94 -1.94
N VAL A 264 23.05 2.10 -3.18
CA VAL A 264 21.89 2.94 -3.54
C VAL A 264 20.65 2.62 -2.70
N ALA A 265 20.44 1.34 -2.35
CA ALA A 265 19.32 0.88 -1.51
C ALA A 265 19.38 1.39 -0.06
N ASN A 266 20.56 1.81 0.42
CA ASN A 266 20.74 2.31 1.79
C ASN A 266 20.48 3.82 1.90
N VAL A 267 20.66 4.58 0.81
CA VAL A 267 20.49 6.05 0.83
C VAL A 267 19.11 6.41 0.28
N GLN A 268 18.22 6.84 1.18
CA GLN A 268 16.84 7.21 0.86
C GLN A 268 16.66 8.73 0.87
N ARG A 269 15.48 9.20 0.45
CA ARG A 269 15.11 10.61 0.53
C ARG A 269 14.83 10.92 2.00
N GLY A 270 15.67 11.73 2.64
CA GLY A 270 15.44 12.13 4.02
C GLY A 270 15.87 11.11 5.10
N SER A 271 16.50 9.98 4.73
CA SER A 271 16.89 8.95 5.71
C SER A 271 17.92 7.96 5.15
N LEU A 272 18.52 7.17 6.06
CA LEU A 272 19.35 6.01 5.71
C LEU A 272 18.67 4.72 6.17
N ASN A 273 18.54 3.76 5.25
CA ASN A 273 18.12 2.40 5.59
C ASN A 273 19.37 1.55 5.91
N LEU A 274 19.58 1.28 7.19
CA LEU A 274 20.73 0.52 7.70
C LEU A 274 20.35 -0.89 8.18
N ASN A 275 19.14 -1.37 7.86
CA ASN A 275 18.69 -2.72 8.25
C ASN A 275 19.44 -3.83 7.50
N ASP A 276 19.90 -3.56 6.28
CA ASP A 276 20.75 -4.44 5.48
C ASP A 276 21.90 -3.65 4.85
N VAL A 277 23.06 -3.67 5.51
CA VAL A 277 24.29 -3.04 5.04
C VAL A 277 25.26 -4.11 4.56
N ALA A 278 25.71 -3.98 3.32
CA ALA A 278 26.70 -4.90 2.77
C ALA A 278 28.06 -4.69 3.44
N SER A 279 28.91 -5.72 3.41
CA SER A 279 30.34 -5.57 3.67
C SER A 279 31.13 -5.67 2.36
N ILE A 280 32.29 -5.03 2.32
CA ILE A 280 33.22 -5.10 1.19
C ILE A 280 34.65 -5.19 1.71
N ARG A 281 35.47 -5.98 1.02
CA ARG A 281 36.92 -6.04 1.20
C ARG A 281 37.60 -5.08 0.24
N ALA A 282 38.46 -4.21 0.77
CA ALA A 282 39.15 -3.17 0.01
C ALA A 282 40.54 -2.87 0.56
N ASP A 283 41.37 -2.25 -0.29
CA ASP A 283 42.71 -1.83 0.10
C ASP A 283 42.63 -0.77 1.23
N PRO A 284 43.48 -0.83 2.27
CA PRO A 284 43.45 0.12 3.39
C PRO A 284 43.47 1.60 2.97
N GLU A 285 44.25 1.92 1.94
CA GLU A 285 44.33 3.29 1.37
C GLU A 285 42.98 3.77 0.79
N LYS A 286 42.24 2.88 0.12
CA LYS A 286 40.90 3.21 -0.40
C LYS A 286 39.89 3.36 0.72
N ILE A 287 39.97 2.51 1.73
CA ILE A 287 39.11 2.60 2.91
C ILE A 287 39.32 3.95 3.59
N GLU A 288 40.56 4.33 3.86
CA GLU A 288 40.90 5.61 4.48
C GLU A 288 40.34 6.80 3.69
N LYS A 289 40.49 6.79 2.37
CA LYS A 289 40.02 7.87 1.49
C LYS A 289 38.49 7.98 1.39
N LEU A 290 37.79 6.84 1.39
CA LEU A 290 36.34 6.76 1.19
C LEU A 290 35.53 6.69 2.49
N THR A 291 36.20 6.56 3.64
CA THR A 291 35.52 6.50 4.93
C THR A 291 34.66 7.74 5.14
N LEU A 292 33.40 7.49 5.47
CA LEU A 292 32.41 8.50 5.78
C LEU A 292 32.69 9.12 7.15
N ARG A 293 32.55 10.43 7.23
CA ARG A 293 32.71 11.25 8.43
C ARG A 293 31.37 11.90 8.78
N PRO A 294 31.08 12.12 10.07
CA PRO A 294 29.90 12.88 10.47
C PRO A 294 29.83 14.21 9.71
N GLY A 295 28.67 14.52 9.15
CA GLY A 295 28.45 15.70 8.30
C GLY A 295 28.65 15.48 6.80
N ASP A 296 29.16 14.32 6.37
CA ASP A 296 29.18 13.97 4.94
C ASP A 296 27.74 13.83 4.42
N VAL A 297 27.44 14.42 3.26
CA VAL A 297 26.13 14.28 2.61
C VAL A 297 26.24 13.25 1.50
N LEU A 298 25.43 12.20 1.58
CA LEU A 298 25.35 11.15 0.55
C LEU A 298 24.32 11.54 -0.51
N LEU A 299 24.61 11.26 -1.78
CA LEU A 299 23.73 11.56 -2.92
C LEU A 299 23.77 10.39 -3.92
N ASN A 300 22.60 9.84 -4.28
CA ASN A 300 22.55 8.75 -5.25
C ASN A 300 22.77 9.25 -6.69
N GLU A 301 23.69 8.57 -7.39
CA GLU A 301 24.03 8.79 -8.80
C GLU A 301 22.95 8.26 -9.74
N GLY A 302 22.37 7.10 -9.42
CA GLY A 302 21.62 6.30 -10.38
C GLY A 302 20.63 5.33 -9.75
N GLY A 303 19.66 4.90 -10.55
CA GLY A 303 18.51 4.08 -10.17
C GLY A 303 17.35 4.34 -11.11
N ASP A 304 16.11 4.21 -10.63
CA ASP A 304 14.97 4.75 -11.36
C ASP A 304 15.05 6.29 -11.39
N ARG A 305 14.39 6.89 -12.38
CA ARG A 305 14.52 8.33 -12.64
C ARG A 305 14.07 9.21 -11.46
N ASP A 306 13.18 8.71 -10.60
CA ASP A 306 12.73 9.36 -9.36
C ASP A 306 13.73 9.22 -8.19
N LYS A 307 14.70 8.30 -8.30
CA LYS A 307 15.71 7.99 -7.26
C LYS A 307 16.97 8.85 -7.34
N LEU A 308 17.14 9.56 -8.45
CA LEU A 308 18.27 10.47 -8.63
C LEU A 308 18.28 11.57 -7.56
N GLY A 309 19.46 11.82 -6.98
CA GLY A 309 19.64 12.87 -5.99
C GLY A 309 19.05 12.58 -4.61
N ARG A 310 18.51 11.38 -4.36
CA ARG A 310 18.18 10.95 -2.99
C ARG A 310 19.43 11.08 -2.12
N GLY A 311 19.28 11.70 -0.96
CA GLY A 311 20.43 11.90 -0.09
C GLY A 311 20.08 12.10 1.37
N TRP A 312 21.06 11.82 2.23
CA TRP A 312 20.97 12.08 3.65
C TRP A 312 22.34 12.36 4.24
N VAL A 313 22.35 12.97 5.42
CA VAL A 313 23.56 13.27 6.18
C VAL A 313 24.03 12.00 6.89
N TRP A 314 25.32 11.71 6.78
CA TRP A 314 25.98 10.70 7.59
C TRP A 314 26.25 11.27 8.98
N GLU A 315 25.81 10.57 10.03
CA GLU A 315 25.94 11.01 11.43
C GLU A 315 26.88 10.09 12.24
N GLY A 316 27.63 9.21 11.55
CA GLY A 316 28.54 8.29 12.20
C GLY A 316 27.88 7.00 12.70
N GLN A 317 26.78 6.58 12.06
CA GLN A 317 25.98 5.43 12.49
C GLN A 317 26.76 4.10 12.48
N LEU A 318 27.78 3.98 11.62
CA LEU A 318 28.66 2.81 11.54
C LEU A 318 30.14 3.21 11.48
N ALA A 319 30.99 2.50 12.20
CA ALA A 319 32.44 2.72 12.15
C ALA A 319 33.02 2.28 10.80
N GLN A 320 33.97 3.06 10.27
CA GLN A 320 34.72 2.78 9.04
C GLN A 320 33.84 2.47 7.81
N CYS A 321 32.63 3.02 7.76
CA CYS A 321 31.72 2.79 6.67
C CYS A 321 32.16 3.54 5.41
N ILE A 322 32.14 2.85 4.27
CA ILE A 322 32.42 3.38 2.93
C ILE A 322 31.19 3.23 2.02
N HIS A 323 31.30 3.65 0.77
CA HIS A 323 30.12 3.77 -0.11
C HIS A 323 30.41 3.31 -1.54
N GLN A 324 29.34 2.92 -2.24
CA GLN A 324 29.35 2.47 -3.62
C GLN A 324 29.67 3.57 -4.62
N ASN A 325 30.22 3.20 -5.79
CA ASN A 325 30.46 4.13 -6.90
C ASN A 325 29.21 4.95 -7.28
N HIS A 326 28.01 4.37 -7.12
CA HIS A 326 26.71 5.00 -7.37
C HIS A 326 26.13 5.79 -6.19
N VAL A 327 26.87 5.90 -5.09
CA VAL A 327 26.56 6.76 -3.95
C VAL A 327 27.69 7.78 -3.87
N PHE A 328 27.40 9.03 -4.20
CA PHE A 328 28.36 10.12 -4.08
C PHE A 328 28.40 10.64 -2.65
N ARG A 329 29.58 11.06 -2.23
CA ARG A 329 29.80 11.72 -0.94
C ARG A 329 30.22 13.16 -1.21
N ALA A 330 29.42 14.11 -0.74
CA ALA A 330 29.76 15.52 -0.66
C ALA A 330 30.23 15.85 0.75
N ARG A 331 31.51 16.15 0.91
CA ARG A 331 32.07 16.64 2.18
C ARG A 331 32.15 18.16 2.12
N ILE A 332 31.28 18.83 2.86
CA ILE A 332 31.19 20.29 2.85
C ILE A 332 32.44 20.89 3.48
N HIS A 333 32.96 21.96 2.88
CA HIS A 333 34.07 22.71 3.44
C HIS A 333 33.61 23.46 4.70
N ASP A 334 34.47 23.49 5.72
CA ASP A 334 34.11 23.97 7.05
C ASP A 334 33.51 25.39 7.04
N GLY A 335 32.38 25.54 7.73
CA GLY A 335 31.71 26.83 7.92
C GLY A 335 30.96 27.38 6.70
N ILE A 336 30.99 26.71 5.54
CA ILE A 336 30.30 27.21 4.33
C ILE A 336 28.80 26.90 4.38
N LEU A 337 28.42 25.65 4.60
CA LEU A 337 27.01 25.23 4.55
C LEU A 337 26.72 24.11 5.55
N HIS A 338 25.57 24.18 6.20
CA HIS A 338 25.11 23.12 7.08
C HIS A 338 24.70 21.88 6.26
N PRO A 339 25.21 20.66 6.57
CA PRO A 339 24.93 19.44 5.81
C PRO A 339 23.45 19.12 5.59
N LYS A 340 22.60 19.39 6.60
CA LYS A 340 21.16 19.17 6.51
C LYS A 340 20.50 20.05 5.45
N LEU A 341 20.93 21.31 5.29
CA LEU A 341 20.41 22.21 4.26
C LEU A 341 20.72 21.70 2.86
N LEU A 342 21.95 21.20 2.62
CA LEU A 342 22.30 20.56 1.36
C LEU A 342 21.43 19.32 1.10
N SER A 343 21.24 18.48 2.12
CA SER A 343 20.40 17.29 2.00
C SER A 343 18.94 17.65 1.70
N TRP A 344 18.35 18.62 2.41
CA TRP A 344 16.99 19.08 2.17
C TRP A 344 16.82 19.74 0.81
N HIS A 345 17.80 20.53 0.36
CA HIS A 345 17.82 21.08 -1.00
C HIS A 345 17.81 19.99 -2.08
N ALA A 346 18.74 19.02 -2.00
CA ALA A 346 18.81 17.91 -2.95
C ALA A 346 17.52 17.07 -2.95
N ASN A 347 16.91 16.92 -1.77
CA ASN A 347 15.65 16.22 -1.58
C ASN A 347 14.40 17.07 -1.90
N GLY A 348 14.52 18.38 -2.03
CA GLY A 348 13.45 19.31 -2.37
C GLY A 348 13.52 19.69 -3.85
N PHE A 349 13.68 20.99 -4.12
CA PHE A 349 13.71 21.52 -5.48
C PHE A 349 14.95 21.08 -6.29
N GLY A 350 16.05 20.65 -5.64
CA GLY A 350 17.19 20.04 -6.31
C GLY A 350 16.82 18.76 -7.06
N LYS A 351 15.73 18.08 -6.68
CA LYS A 351 15.16 16.93 -7.41
C LYS A 351 14.90 17.25 -8.87
N ASN A 352 14.36 18.44 -9.16
CA ASN A 352 14.04 18.86 -10.53
C ASN A 352 15.31 19.01 -11.36
N TRP A 353 16.38 19.50 -10.75
CA TRP A 353 17.70 19.59 -11.38
C TRP A 353 18.25 18.20 -11.72
N PHE A 354 18.19 17.25 -10.78
CA PHE A 354 18.62 15.86 -11.02
C PHE A 354 17.80 15.20 -12.13
N PHE A 355 16.49 15.47 -12.19
CA PHE A 355 15.62 14.98 -13.25
C PHE A 355 16.01 15.57 -14.62
N ALA A 356 16.19 16.89 -14.70
CA ALA A 356 16.54 17.57 -15.95
C ALA A 356 17.91 17.16 -16.50
N ASN A 357 18.89 16.91 -15.62
CA ASN A 357 20.27 16.64 -16.01
C ASN A 357 20.63 15.14 -16.07
N GLY A 358 19.74 14.27 -15.58
CA GLY A 358 19.87 12.82 -15.60
C GLY A 358 19.64 12.20 -16.98
N LYS A 359 20.58 11.35 -17.39
CA LYS A 359 20.50 10.59 -18.65
C LYS A 359 19.75 9.29 -18.40
N GLN A 360 18.67 9.07 -19.13
CA GLN A 360 17.90 7.83 -19.08
C GLN A 360 18.46 6.82 -20.09
N SER A 361 18.70 5.60 -19.63
CA SER A 361 18.91 4.39 -20.44
C SER A 361 17.67 3.49 -20.33
N VAL A 362 17.63 2.39 -21.09
CA VAL A 362 16.44 1.51 -21.19
C VAL A 362 15.89 1.09 -19.82
N ASN A 363 16.75 0.86 -18.82
CA ASN A 363 16.32 0.38 -17.48
C ASN A 363 16.79 1.25 -16.30
N LEU A 364 17.62 2.29 -16.52
CA LEU A 364 18.26 3.05 -15.44
C LEU A 364 18.50 4.50 -15.84
N ALA A 365 18.35 5.43 -14.90
CA ALA A 365 18.79 6.80 -15.03
C ALA A 365 20.09 7.03 -14.23
N SER A 366 20.97 7.91 -14.72
CA SER A 366 22.21 8.28 -14.01
C SER A 366 22.61 9.74 -14.26
N VAL A 367 23.32 10.33 -13.30
CA VAL A 367 23.90 11.69 -13.40
C VAL A 367 25.39 11.62 -13.08
N SER A 368 26.26 12.03 -14.01
CA SER A 368 27.71 11.95 -13.78
C SER A 368 28.17 12.85 -12.62
N LEU A 369 29.23 12.43 -11.91
CA LEU A 369 29.87 13.21 -10.86
C LEU A 369 30.25 14.63 -11.31
N SER A 370 30.73 14.78 -12.55
CA SER A 370 31.07 16.08 -13.13
C SER A 370 29.87 17.02 -13.19
N LYS A 371 28.68 16.51 -13.51
CA LYS A 371 27.44 17.30 -13.50
C LYS A 371 27.01 17.60 -12.08
N VAL A 372 27.02 16.61 -11.17
CA VAL A 372 26.59 16.81 -9.77
C VAL A 372 27.36 17.94 -9.09
N LYS A 373 28.66 18.11 -9.38
CA LYS A 373 29.46 19.25 -8.90
C LYS A 373 28.93 20.63 -9.36
N LEU A 374 28.10 20.67 -10.39
CA LEU A 374 27.49 21.89 -10.94
C LEU A 374 26.06 22.13 -10.42
N LEU A 375 25.54 21.30 -9.51
CA LEU A 375 24.27 21.56 -8.84
C LEU A 375 24.29 22.96 -8.19
N PRO A 376 23.33 23.85 -8.50
CA PRO A 376 23.11 25.10 -7.76
C PRO A 376 22.77 24.82 -6.30
N VAL A 377 23.53 25.38 -5.38
CA VAL A 377 23.31 25.26 -3.94
C VAL A 377 23.13 26.66 -3.35
N PRO A 378 22.00 26.95 -2.70
CA PRO A 378 21.85 28.19 -1.95
C PRO A 378 22.70 28.14 -0.68
N VAL A 379 23.43 29.20 -0.40
CA VAL A 379 24.27 29.34 0.79
C VAL A 379 23.79 30.53 1.62
N PRO A 380 23.04 30.27 2.73
CA PRO A 380 22.60 31.30 3.66
C PRO A 380 23.76 31.82 4.53
N PRO A 381 23.63 33.00 5.17
CA PRO A 381 24.53 33.41 6.25
C PRO A 381 24.56 32.40 7.41
N PRO A 382 25.71 32.20 8.11
CA PRO A 382 25.84 31.16 9.14
C PRO A 382 24.79 31.19 10.25
N GLU A 383 24.39 32.38 10.71
CA GLU A 383 23.35 32.54 11.74
C GLU A 383 21.99 32.04 11.24
N GLN A 384 21.64 32.35 9.99
CA GLN A 384 20.41 31.87 9.36
C GLN A 384 20.43 30.36 9.14
N GLN A 385 21.59 29.78 8.80
CA GLN A 385 21.71 28.33 8.65
C GLN A 385 21.35 27.61 9.96
N GLN A 386 21.84 28.11 11.09
CA GLN A 386 21.54 27.54 12.41
C GLN A 386 20.05 27.67 12.73
N GLU A 387 19.45 28.82 12.47
CA GLU A 387 18.04 29.07 12.76
C GLU A 387 17.09 28.23 11.88
N LEU A 388 17.40 28.08 10.59
CA LEU A 388 16.66 27.22 9.66
C LEU A 388 16.69 25.76 10.12
N VAL A 389 17.88 25.28 10.48
CA VAL A 389 18.06 23.90 10.93
C VAL A 389 17.32 23.67 12.24
N ARG A 390 17.48 24.57 13.21
CA ARG A 390 16.80 24.49 14.51
C ARG A 390 15.28 24.46 14.35
N THR A 391 14.73 25.34 13.53
CA THR A 391 13.28 25.43 13.28
C THR A 391 12.76 24.19 12.56
N ALA A 392 13.43 23.76 11.50
CA ALA A 392 13.05 22.56 10.76
C ALA A 392 13.13 21.30 11.64
N GLU A 393 14.16 21.15 12.46
CA GLU A 393 14.30 20.04 13.40
C GLU A 393 13.21 20.02 14.48
N SER A 394 12.78 21.20 14.95
CA SER A 394 11.63 21.30 15.86
C SER A 394 10.36 20.74 15.21
N TYR A 395 10.09 21.11 13.95
CA TYR A 395 8.95 20.55 13.21
C TYR A 395 9.09 19.05 12.95
N LEU A 396 10.29 18.58 12.57
CA LEU A 396 10.54 17.15 12.35
C LEU A 396 10.28 16.33 13.62
N THR A 397 10.68 16.85 14.79
CA THR A 397 10.40 16.23 16.09
C THR A 397 8.89 16.15 16.35
N MET A 398 8.14 17.20 16.02
CA MET A 398 6.68 17.20 16.13
C MET A 398 6.03 16.19 15.18
N PHE A 399 6.56 16.05 13.95
CA PHE A 399 6.07 15.05 13.00
C PHE A 399 6.30 13.63 13.50
N ASP A 400 7.49 13.32 14.03
CA ASP A 400 7.80 11.99 14.56
C ASP A 400 6.85 11.60 15.71
N GLU A 401 6.53 12.55 16.61
CA GLU A 401 5.56 12.32 17.68
C GLU A 401 4.13 12.13 17.14
N ALA A 402 3.73 12.92 16.14
CA ALA A 402 2.41 12.78 15.51
C ALA A 402 2.28 11.44 14.76
N GLU A 403 3.32 10.98 14.05
CA GLU A 403 3.37 9.65 13.42
C GLU A 403 3.18 8.54 14.45
N ARG A 404 3.84 8.65 15.61
CA ARG A 404 3.69 7.70 16.72
C ARG A 404 2.25 7.66 17.25
N LEU A 405 1.61 8.81 17.40
CA LEU A 405 0.21 8.89 17.86
C LEU A 405 -0.77 8.31 16.84
N ILE A 406 -0.55 8.56 15.55
CA ILE A 406 -1.33 7.99 14.43
C ILE A 406 -1.25 6.47 14.44
N GLU A 407 -0.05 5.90 14.57
CA GLU A 407 0.11 4.45 14.61
C GLU A 407 -0.55 3.83 15.85
N GLN A 408 -0.45 4.49 17.01
CA GLN A 408 -1.17 4.06 18.20
C GLN A 408 -2.69 4.11 18.02
N ALA A 409 -3.23 5.12 17.32
CA ALA A 409 -4.65 5.19 17.01
C ALA A 409 -5.11 4.04 16.11
N ARG A 410 -4.32 3.68 15.08
CA ARG A 410 -4.59 2.53 14.20
C ARG A 410 -4.61 1.21 14.97
N ILE A 411 -3.62 0.99 15.83
CA ILE A 411 -3.54 -0.22 16.67
C ILE A 411 -4.76 -0.30 17.61
N ARG A 412 -5.12 0.81 18.28
CA ARG A 412 -6.28 0.87 19.17
C ARG A 412 -7.58 0.61 18.41
N ALA A 413 -7.73 1.16 17.21
CA ALA A 413 -8.91 0.93 16.38
C ALA A 413 -9.06 -0.55 16.03
N GLU A 414 -7.97 -1.21 15.63
CA GLU A 414 -7.96 -2.64 15.34
C GLU A 414 -8.31 -3.50 16.57
N GLN A 415 -7.80 -3.13 17.75
CA GLN A 415 -8.14 -3.77 19.02
C GLN A 415 -9.63 -3.60 19.38
N LEU A 416 -10.16 -2.38 19.24
CA LEU A 416 -11.57 -2.09 19.51
C LEU A 416 -12.49 -2.89 18.58
N ARG A 417 -12.17 -2.96 17.29
CA ARG A 417 -12.91 -3.81 16.33
C ARG A 417 -12.97 -5.27 16.77
N ARG A 418 -11.85 -5.84 17.21
CA ARG A 418 -11.81 -7.22 17.72
C ARG A 418 -12.64 -7.38 18.99
N SER A 419 -12.58 -6.40 19.89
CA SER A 419 -13.38 -6.41 21.11
C SER A 419 -14.87 -6.36 20.81
N LEU A 420 -15.31 -5.46 19.91
CA LEU A 420 -16.72 -5.34 19.50
C LEU A 420 -17.26 -6.66 18.92
N LEU A 421 -16.53 -7.28 17.99
CA LEU A 421 -16.93 -8.57 17.43
C LEU A 421 -16.95 -9.68 18.50
N ARG A 422 -15.99 -9.67 19.42
CA ARG A 422 -15.96 -10.65 20.52
C ARG A 422 -17.15 -10.48 21.47
N GLU A 423 -17.50 -9.25 21.86
CA GLU A 423 -18.66 -8.99 22.72
C GLU A 423 -19.98 -9.32 22.00
N ALA A 424 -20.07 -9.05 20.69
CA ALA A 424 -21.21 -9.44 19.86
C ALA A 424 -21.45 -10.94 19.88
N PHE A 425 -20.42 -11.75 19.58
CA PHE A 425 -20.53 -13.20 19.53
C PHE A 425 -20.37 -13.88 20.89
N ALA A 426 -20.30 -13.11 21.97
CA ALA A 426 -20.46 -13.60 23.33
C ALA A 426 -21.82 -13.21 23.94
N GLY A 427 -22.72 -12.60 23.16
CA GLY A 427 -24.06 -12.18 23.60
C GLY A 427 -24.03 -11.06 24.64
N ARG A 428 -23.01 -10.21 24.62
CA ARG A 428 -22.82 -9.10 25.57
C ARG A 428 -22.85 -7.71 24.92
N LEU A 429 -23.01 -7.63 23.60
CA LEU A 429 -23.05 -6.33 22.90
C LEU A 429 -24.41 -5.64 23.04
N VAL A 430 -25.49 -6.40 23.16
CA VAL A 430 -26.86 -5.89 23.31
C VAL A 430 -27.55 -6.60 24.46
N GLU A 431 -28.59 -6.00 25.01
CA GLU A 431 -29.42 -6.62 26.04
C GLU A 431 -30.24 -7.79 25.45
N GLN A 432 -30.36 -8.86 26.24
CA GLN A 432 -31.19 -10.02 25.91
C GLN A 432 -32.63 -9.74 26.31
N GLU A 433 -33.58 -10.09 25.44
CA GLU A 433 -35.00 -9.93 25.69
C GLU A 433 -35.65 -11.31 25.90
N PRO A 434 -36.16 -11.62 27.11
CA PRO A 434 -36.77 -12.93 27.40
C PRO A 434 -37.98 -13.28 26.53
N SER A 435 -38.60 -12.29 25.89
CA SER A 435 -39.71 -12.48 24.96
C SER A 435 -39.29 -12.91 23.56
N ASP A 436 -38.00 -12.85 23.23
CA ASP A 436 -37.51 -13.28 21.93
C ASP A 436 -37.66 -14.79 21.78
N GLU A 437 -38.06 -15.22 20.58
CA GLU A 437 -38.17 -16.64 20.26
C GLU A 437 -36.78 -17.31 20.31
N PRO A 438 -36.58 -18.34 21.17
CA PRO A 438 -35.28 -19.00 21.29
C PRO A 438 -34.81 -19.61 19.98
N ALA A 439 -33.50 -19.58 19.74
CA ALA A 439 -32.87 -20.15 18.54
C ALA A 439 -33.16 -21.65 18.36
N SER A 440 -33.40 -22.38 19.45
CA SER A 440 -33.77 -23.80 19.44
C SER A 440 -35.05 -24.06 18.64
N VAL A 441 -36.06 -23.20 18.76
CA VAL A 441 -37.34 -23.33 18.05
C VAL A 441 -37.17 -23.14 16.54
N LEU A 442 -36.31 -22.20 16.12
CA LEU A 442 -35.95 -22.01 14.72
C LEU A 442 -35.16 -23.22 14.20
N LEU A 443 -34.20 -23.72 14.97
CA LEU A 443 -33.35 -24.83 14.58
C LEU A 443 -34.17 -26.13 14.41
N GLU A 444 -35.15 -26.37 15.27
CA GLU A 444 -36.12 -27.46 15.14
C GLU A 444 -36.92 -27.38 13.84
N ARG A 445 -37.43 -26.19 13.49
CA ARG A 445 -38.13 -25.94 12.21
C ARG A 445 -37.24 -26.25 11.01
N ILE A 446 -36.02 -25.74 11.01
CA ILE A 446 -35.04 -25.97 9.93
C ILE A 446 -34.76 -27.47 9.76
N ARG A 447 -34.59 -28.21 10.87
CA ARG A 447 -34.34 -29.66 10.86
C ARG A 447 -35.56 -30.42 10.34
N ALA A 448 -36.77 -30.07 10.76
CA ALA A 448 -38.01 -30.69 10.31
C ALA A 448 -38.23 -30.49 8.80
N GLU A 449 -38.05 -29.26 8.31
CA GLU A 449 -38.19 -28.93 6.88
C GLU A 449 -37.18 -29.73 6.05
N ARG A 450 -35.91 -29.77 6.45
CA ARG A 450 -34.87 -30.53 5.75
C ARG A 450 -35.08 -32.05 5.77
N ALA A 451 -35.71 -32.59 6.81
CA ALA A 451 -36.07 -34.00 6.86
C ALA A 451 -37.23 -34.33 5.90
N SER A 452 -38.11 -33.36 5.60
CA SER A 452 -39.24 -33.54 4.70
C SER A 452 -38.86 -33.50 3.20
N VAL A 453 -37.72 -32.89 2.85
CA VAL A 453 -37.24 -32.81 1.45
C VAL A 453 -36.63 -34.16 1.01
N PRO A 454 -37.17 -34.83 -0.04
CA PRO A 454 -36.61 -36.09 -0.51
C PRO A 454 -35.17 -35.89 -1.03
N LYS A 455 -34.21 -36.65 -0.51
CA LYS A 455 -32.83 -36.65 -1.04
C LYS A 455 -32.86 -37.13 -2.49
N ALA A 456 -32.55 -36.23 -3.44
CA ALA A 456 -32.44 -36.57 -4.85
C ALA A 456 -31.45 -37.73 -5.05
N LYS A 457 -31.93 -38.87 -5.57
CA LYS A 457 -31.07 -40.00 -5.97
C LYS A 457 -30.14 -39.52 -7.09
N ARG A 458 -28.83 -39.40 -6.81
CA ARG A 458 -27.81 -39.21 -7.84
C ARG A 458 -27.79 -40.45 -8.74
N THR A 459 -28.51 -40.41 -9.86
CA THR A 459 -28.34 -41.36 -10.96
C THR A 459 -26.96 -41.14 -11.58
N ARG A 460 -26.02 -42.02 -11.25
CA ARG A 460 -24.74 -42.12 -11.96
C ARG A 460 -25.03 -42.57 -13.40
N LYS A 461 -24.95 -41.66 -14.37
CA LYS A 461 -24.85 -42.05 -15.79
C LYS A 461 -23.55 -42.86 -15.99
N PRO A 462 -23.56 -43.99 -16.72
CA PRO A 462 -22.35 -44.75 -16.99
C PRO A 462 -21.40 -43.91 -17.85
N ARG A 463 -20.11 -43.97 -17.51
CA ARG A 463 -19.03 -43.30 -18.24
C ARG A 463 -18.80 -44.04 -19.56
N ALA A 464 -19.17 -43.44 -20.68
CA ALA A 464 -18.81 -43.97 -22.00
C ALA A 464 -17.28 -43.97 -22.14
N ALA A 465 -16.71 -45.13 -22.46
CA ALA A 465 -15.30 -45.30 -22.74
C ALA A 465 -14.94 -44.52 -24.01
N LYS A 466 -14.03 -43.54 -23.90
CA LYS A 466 -13.39 -42.93 -25.08
C LYS A 466 -12.14 -43.72 -25.42
N THR A 467 -12.14 -44.24 -26.63
CA THR A 467 -11.04 -44.89 -27.35
C THR A 467 -9.78 -44.02 -27.31
N ARG A 468 -8.65 -44.62 -26.95
CA ARG A 468 -7.31 -44.03 -27.05
C ARG A 468 -6.95 -43.87 -28.53
N SER A 469 -6.76 -42.65 -29.00
CA SER A 469 -5.84 -42.35 -30.10
C SER A 469 -4.65 -41.59 -29.54
N ALA A 470 -3.47 -42.15 -29.77
CA ALA A 470 -2.20 -41.56 -29.37
C ALA A 470 -1.82 -40.47 -30.37
N GLN A 471 -1.68 -39.24 -29.89
CA GLN A 471 -0.75 -38.27 -30.45
C GLN A 471 -0.27 -37.40 -29.29
N ALA A 472 0.97 -37.64 -28.90
CA ALA A 472 1.69 -36.86 -27.91
C ALA A 472 2.09 -35.52 -28.54
N GLN A 473 1.71 -34.42 -27.89
CA GLN A 473 2.40 -33.14 -28.01
C GLN A 473 2.78 -32.70 -26.59
N PRO A 474 3.98 -32.12 -26.38
CA PRO A 474 4.48 -31.85 -25.04
C PRO A 474 3.69 -30.72 -24.36
N ALA A 475 3.51 -30.84 -23.05
CA ALA A 475 2.91 -29.82 -22.22
C ALA A 475 3.84 -28.59 -22.12
N GLU A 476 3.35 -27.43 -22.56
CA GLU A 476 3.89 -26.14 -22.17
C GLU A 476 3.52 -25.85 -20.71
N PRO A 477 4.44 -25.27 -19.92
CA PRO A 477 4.19 -24.97 -18.51
C PRO A 477 3.18 -23.82 -18.38
N ALA A 478 2.21 -24.00 -17.49
CA ALA A 478 1.30 -22.95 -17.07
C ALA A 478 2.09 -21.79 -16.46
N GLU A 479 2.02 -20.62 -17.09
CA GLU A 479 2.54 -19.37 -16.52
C GLU A 479 1.83 -19.09 -15.20
N ALA A 480 2.65 -18.88 -14.17
CA ALA A 480 2.23 -18.34 -12.91
C ALA A 480 1.93 -16.85 -13.12
N ASP A 481 0.69 -16.43 -12.92
CA ASP A 481 0.32 -15.02 -12.76
C ASP A 481 0.97 -14.49 -11.48
N ALA A 482 2.23 -14.08 -11.60
CA ALA A 482 2.90 -13.17 -10.70
C ALA A 482 2.67 -11.75 -11.24
N GLU A 483 1.53 -11.13 -10.94
CA GLU A 483 1.37 -9.70 -11.16
C GLU A 483 2.06 -8.94 -10.02
N SER A 484 3.35 -8.67 -10.26
CA SER A 484 4.06 -7.53 -9.70
C SER A 484 3.52 -6.23 -10.32
N GLU A 485 3.36 -5.21 -9.49
CA GLU A 485 3.11 -3.82 -9.88
C GLU A 485 4.02 -3.39 -11.06
N GLY A 486 3.38 -2.95 -12.15
CA GLY A 486 4.08 -2.62 -13.40
C GLY A 486 3.23 -1.73 -14.30
N THR A 487 3.45 -0.43 -14.12
CA THR A 487 3.25 0.72 -15.02
C THR A 487 2.86 0.42 -16.48
N ALA A 488 1.79 1.07 -16.93
CA ALA A 488 1.27 1.05 -18.29
C ALA A 488 2.29 1.46 -19.38
N PRO A 489 2.28 0.84 -20.57
CA PRO A 489 2.97 1.37 -21.74
C PRO A 489 2.14 2.48 -22.41
N ALA A 490 2.83 3.56 -22.76
CA ALA A 490 2.31 4.70 -23.51
C ALA A 490 1.96 4.31 -24.96
N ALA A 491 0.81 4.80 -25.43
CA ALA A 491 0.40 4.74 -26.83
C ALA A 491 1.24 5.69 -27.71
N PRO A 492 1.44 5.39 -29.00
CA PRO A 492 2.21 6.24 -29.91
C PRO A 492 1.41 7.47 -30.36
N SER A 493 2.11 8.60 -30.48
CA SER A 493 1.60 9.88 -30.98
C SER A 493 1.27 9.81 -32.48
N PRO A 494 0.17 10.44 -32.96
CA PRO A 494 -0.02 10.70 -34.38
C PRO A 494 0.53 12.07 -34.77
N GLU A 495 1.03 12.12 -36.01
CA GLU A 495 1.64 13.24 -36.70
C GLU A 495 0.68 14.41 -36.98
N ILE A 496 1.32 15.56 -37.21
CA ILE A 496 0.77 16.90 -37.46
C ILE A 496 0.17 16.99 -38.87
N ALA A 497 -1.02 17.59 -38.98
CA ALA A 497 -1.48 18.23 -40.22
C ALA A 497 -2.25 19.53 -39.91
N SER A 498 -2.06 20.48 -40.81
CA SER A 498 -2.22 21.94 -40.79
C SER A 498 -3.65 22.52 -40.81
N ASP A 499 -3.70 23.80 -40.41
CA ASP A 499 -4.60 24.88 -40.85
C ASP A 499 -6.10 24.84 -40.52
N ARG A 500 -6.48 25.68 -39.53
CA ARG A 500 -7.64 26.60 -39.60
C ARG A 500 -7.57 27.67 -38.49
N PRO A 501 -7.92 28.94 -38.77
CA PRO A 501 -7.80 30.04 -37.82
C PRO A 501 -8.95 30.04 -36.79
N LEU A 502 -8.60 30.36 -35.54
CA LEU A 502 -9.53 30.55 -34.41
C LEU A 502 -10.19 31.95 -34.46
N PRO A 503 -11.46 32.08 -34.04
CA PRO A 503 -12.15 33.36 -33.95
C PRO A 503 -11.71 34.19 -32.71
N PRO A 504 -11.90 35.53 -32.72
CA PRO A 504 -11.36 36.44 -31.71
C PRO A 504 -12.14 36.41 -30.38
N PRO A 505 -11.51 36.88 -29.27
CA PRO A 505 -12.07 36.76 -27.93
C PRO A 505 -13.13 37.84 -27.66
N VAL A 506 -14.24 37.43 -27.05
CA VAL A 506 -15.24 38.34 -26.47
C VAL A 506 -14.83 38.63 -25.03
N GLY A 507 -14.65 39.91 -24.72
CA GLY A 507 -14.34 40.41 -23.39
C GLY A 507 -15.58 40.67 -22.53
N ASN A 508 -15.33 40.61 -21.21
CA ASN A 508 -15.90 41.36 -20.08
C ASN A 508 -16.51 40.48 -18.98
N GLY A 509 -16.09 40.77 -17.74
CA GLY A 509 -16.86 40.42 -16.56
C GLY A 509 -16.05 40.09 -15.31
N THR A 510 -15.41 41.11 -14.72
CA THR A 510 -15.27 41.39 -13.27
C THR A 510 -15.47 40.27 -12.23
N GLN A 511 -14.39 40.06 -11.45
CA GLN A 511 -14.30 39.98 -9.98
C GLN A 511 -15.42 39.28 -9.19
N GLU A 512 -15.05 38.16 -8.53
CA GLU A 512 -15.22 37.99 -7.07
C GLU A 512 -14.34 36.83 -6.58
N LEU A 513 -13.40 37.15 -5.67
CA LEU A 513 -12.57 36.22 -4.91
C LEU A 513 -13.36 35.83 -3.66
N LEU A 514 -13.58 34.53 -3.45
CA LEU A 514 -14.10 33.98 -2.19
C LEU A 514 -13.01 33.16 -1.51
N ASP A 515 -12.73 33.56 -0.28
CA ASP A 515 -11.90 32.92 0.72
C ASP A 515 -12.35 31.49 1.02
N LEU A 516 -11.38 30.58 1.17
CA LEU A 516 -11.57 29.31 1.85
C LEU A 516 -10.35 29.04 2.75
N ASP A 517 -10.48 29.48 3.99
CA ASP A 517 -9.83 28.84 5.14
C ASP A 517 -10.48 27.48 5.38
N LEU A 518 -9.68 26.40 5.34
CA LEU A 518 -9.76 25.16 6.16
C LEU A 518 -8.68 24.14 5.79
#